data_AF-A0A653X7T8-F1
#
_entry.id   AF-A0A653X7T8-F1
#
_cell.length_a   1.000
_cell.length_b   1.000
_cell.length_c   1.000
_cell.angle_alpha   90.00
_cell.angle_beta   90.00
_cell.angle_gamma   90.00
#
_symmetry.space_group_name_H-M   'P 1'
#
loop_
_entity.id
_entity.type
_entity.pdbx_description
1 polymer ?
#
loop_
_entity_poly.entity_id
_entity_poly.type
_entity_poly.pdbx_seq_one_letter_code
_entity_poly.pdbx_strand_id
1 'polypeptide(L)'
;MLGILDPKRARLPTREQDPETGLFLSALPALRNPVSRSYYDRQRAQGKHHNQALTTLARRRCDILYAMLRDGTIYQPPRAPAA
;
A
#
# COMPACT_ATOMS: atom_id res chain seq x y z
N MET A 1 -2.05 -5.21 51.27
CA MET A 1 -1.97 -5.99 50.01
C MET A 1 -3.06 -5.52 49.05
N LEU A 2 -2.93 -4.30 48.48
CA LEU A 2 -3.69 -3.88 47.28
C LEU A 2 -3.04 -2.60 46.73
N GLY A 3 -2.10 -2.77 45.80
CA GLY A 3 -1.43 -1.67 45.11
C GLY A 3 -1.96 -1.52 43.70
N ILE A 4 -2.55 -0.35 43.43
CA ILE A 4 -2.35 0.42 42.20
C ILE A 4 -2.79 -0.29 40.91
N LEU A 5 -4.07 -0.09 40.57
CA LEU A 5 -4.50 -0.14 39.18
C LEU A 5 -3.91 1.10 38.49
N ASP A 6 -2.78 0.93 37.81
CA ASP A 6 -2.16 1.98 36.99
C ASP A 6 -3.14 2.43 35.89
N PRO A 7 -3.66 3.68 35.91
CA PRO A 7 -4.57 4.16 34.86
C PRO A 7 -3.88 4.29 33.50
N LYS A 8 -2.55 4.14 33.46
CA LYS A 8 -1.72 4.09 32.25
C LYS A 8 -1.66 2.71 31.58
N ARG A 9 -2.09 1.63 32.26
CA ARG A 9 -2.19 0.28 31.67
C ARG A 9 -3.54 -0.01 31.02
N ALA A 10 -4.53 0.85 31.22
CA ALA A 10 -5.87 0.73 30.61
C ALA A 10 -5.98 1.37 29.22
N ARG A 11 -4.87 1.81 28.61
CA ARG A 11 -4.83 2.18 27.20
C ARG A 11 -4.18 1.05 26.42
N LEU A 12 -4.95 -0.04 26.23
CA LEU A 12 -4.74 -0.88 25.07
C LEU A 12 -4.57 0.07 23.88
N PRO A 13 -3.55 -0.09 23.03
CA PRO A 13 -3.48 0.74 21.86
C PRO A 13 -4.77 0.45 21.10
N THR A 14 -5.70 1.40 21.10
CA THR A 14 -6.50 1.67 19.91
C THR A 14 -5.44 2.02 18.87
N ARG A 15 -4.79 0.99 18.33
CA ARG A 15 -4.36 1.00 16.95
C ARG A 15 -5.68 1.16 16.21
N GLU A 16 -6.17 2.39 16.14
CA GLU A 16 -6.48 2.99 14.86
C GLU A 16 -5.48 2.33 13.91
N GLN A 17 -5.94 1.31 13.18
CA GLN A 17 -5.06 0.54 12.35
C GLN A 17 -4.54 1.57 11.37
N ASP A 18 -3.32 2.08 11.56
CA ASP A 18 -2.75 3.08 10.67
C ASP A 18 -2.88 2.43 9.29
N PRO A 19 -3.77 2.92 8.42
CA PRO A 19 -4.14 2.20 7.21
C PRO A 19 -2.91 2.04 6.30
N GLU A 20 -1.89 2.87 6.54
CA GLU A 20 -0.57 2.73 5.97
C GLU A 20 0.05 1.36 6.21
N THR A 21 -0.06 0.78 7.42
CA THR A 21 0.63 -0.46 7.81
C THR A 21 0.11 -1.69 7.04
N GLY A 22 -1.21 -1.82 6.90
CA GLY A 22 -1.80 -2.95 6.17
C GLY A 22 -1.63 -2.83 4.66
N LEU A 23 -1.77 -1.60 4.15
CA LEU A 23 -1.81 -1.37 2.71
C LEU A 23 -0.43 -1.56 2.06
N PHE A 24 0.67 -1.18 2.74
CA PHE A 24 2.00 -1.39 2.18
C PHE A 24 2.34 -2.89 2.01
N LEU A 25 1.96 -3.75 2.96
CA LEU A 25 2.23 -5.19 2.91
C LEU A 25 1.57 -5.85 1.70
N SER A 26 0.35 -5.42 1.35
CA SER A 26 -0.40 -5.92 0.18
C SER A 26 0.32 -5.64 -1.16
N ALA A 27 1.20 -4.63 -1.21
CA ALA A 27 1.94 -4.25 -2.41
C ALA A 27 3.25 -5.03 -2.59
N LEU A 28 3.79 -5.69 -1.55
CA LEU A 28 5.06 -6.41 -1.65
C LEU A 28 5.05 -7.51 -2.74
N PRO A 29 4.03 -8.39 -2.84
CA PRO A 29 3.99 -9.39 -3.91
C PRO A 29 3.90 -8.77 -5.31
N ALA A 30 3.36 -7.55 -5.41
CA ALA A 30 3.20 -6.83 -6.67
C ALA A 30 4.54 -6.48 -7.33
N LEU A 31 5.61 -6.35 -6.54
CA LEU A 31 6.94 -5.99 -7.03
C LEU A 31 7.56 -7.06 -7.96
N ARG A 32 6.98 -8.27 -8.00
CA ARG A 32 7.34 -9.31 -8.98
C ARG A 32 6.89 -8.97 -10.41
N ASN A 33 5.90 -8.09 -10.57
CA ASN A 33 5.46 -7.63 -11.88
C ASN A 33 6.29 -6.40 -12.31
N PRO A 34 6.89 -6.41 -13.52
CA PRO A 34 7.76 -5.32 -13.98
C PRO A 34 7.05 -3.95 -14.11
N VAL A 35 5.75 -3.92 -14.43
CA VAL A 35 4.95 -2.68 -14.50
C VAL A 35 4.75 -2.08 -13.10
N SER A 36 4.47 -2.93 -12.12
CA SER A 36 4.34 -2.50 -10.72
C SER A 36 5.69 -2.04 -10.16
N ARG A 37 6.77 -2.75 -10.51
CA ARG A 37 8.14 -2.43 -10.08
C ARG A 37 8.61 -1.09 -10.62
N SER A 38 8.48 -0.87 -11.93
CA SER A 38 8.81 0.43 -12.55
C SER A 38 8.01 1.59 -11.98
N TYR A 39 6.73 1.38 -11.64
CA TYR A 39 5.96 2.40 -10.92
C TYR A 39 6.52 2.67 -9.52
N TYR A 40 6.79 1.62 -8.73
CA TYR A 40 7.39 1.76 -7.41
C TYR A 40 8.74 2.48 -7.46
N ASP A 41 9.61 2.14 -8.42
CA ASP A 41 10.93 2.76 -8.58
C ASP A 41 10.80 4.25 -8.93
N ARG A 42 9.81 4.64 -9.75
CA ARG A 42 9.49 6.06 -9.99
C ARG A 42 9.08 6.79 -8.71
N GLN A 43 8.27 6.15 -7.85
CA GLN A 43 7.89 6.75 -6.57
C GLN A 43 9.11 6.90 -5.62
N ARG A 44 10.05 5.94 -5.65
CA ARG A 44 11.31 6.04 -4.90
C ARG A 44 12.22 7.13 -5.45
N ALA A 45 12.28 7.31 -6.77
CA ALA A 45 13.04 8.38 -7.43
C ALA A 45 12.49 9.78 -7.10
N GLN A 46 11.18 9.90 -6.82
CA GLN A 46 10.56 11.13 -6.32
C GLN A 46 10.88 11.43 -4.83
N GLY A 47 11.76 10.64 -4.18
CA GLY A 47 12.14 10.85 -2.79
C GLY A 47 11.18 10.24 -1.76
N LYS A 48 10.15 9.48 -2.18
CA LYS A 48 9.20 8.88 -1.23
C LYS A 48 9.87 7.76 -0.43
N HIS A 49 9.55 7.69 0.86
CA HIS A 49 9.96 6.56 1.71
C HIS A 49 9.35 5.25 1.20
N HIS A 50 10.03 4.13 1.48
CA HIS A 50 9.62 2.80 1.05
C HIS A 50 8.14 2.51 1.32
N ASN A 51 7.68 2.72 2.55
CA ASN A 51 6.29 2.46 2.94
C ASN A 51 5.31 3.36 2.17
N GLN A 52 5.64 4.64 1.98
CA GLN A 52 4.81 5.57 1.19
C GLN A 52 4.73 5.17 -0.28
N ALA A 53 5.84 4.70 -0.85
CA ALA A 53 5.90 4.20 -2.22
C ALA A 53 5.03 2.94 -2.39
N LEU A 54 5.08 2.01 -1.42
CA LEU A 54 4.23 0.81 -1.40
C LEU A 54 2.75 1.13 -1.20
N THR A 55 2.40 2.00 -0.24
CA THR A 55 1.02 2.49 -0.03
C THR A 55 0.49 3.14 -1.30
N THR A 56 1.29 3.95 -1.99
CA THR A 56 0.88 4.56 -3.27
C THR A 56 0.70 3.52 -4.38
N LEU A 57 1.57 2.50 -4.44
CA LEU A 57 1.44 1.40 -5.38
C LEU A 57 0.15 0.59 -5.12
N ALA A 58 -0.14 0.27 -3.85
CA ALA A 58 -1.35 -0.44 -3.47
C ALA A 58 -2.61 0.34 -3.86
N ARG A 59 -2.67 1.65 -3.56
CA ARG A 59 -3.78 2.52 -3.98
C ARG A 59 -4.01 2.48 -5.49
N ARG A 60 -2.95 2.65 -6.28
CA ARG A 60 -3.02 2.54 -7.74
C ARG A 60 -3.57 1.18 -8.21
N ARG A 61 -3.22 0.09 -7.54
CA ARG A 61 -3.74 -1.25 -7.89
C ARG A 61 -5.22 -1.37 -7.56
N CYS A 62 -5.67 -0.82 -6.43
CA CYS A 62 -7.09 -0.74 -6.10
C CYS A 62 -7.85 0.07 -7.15
N ASP A 63 -7.31 1.21 -7.62
CA ASP A 63 -7.94 2.04 -8.65
C ASP A 63 -8.10 1.27 -9.98
N ILE A 64 -7.07 0.49 -10.37
CA ILE A 64 -7.13 -0.36 -11.57
C ILE A 64 -8.21 -1.43 -11.42
N LEU A 65 -8.26 -2.14 -10.28
CA LEU A 65 -9.27 -3.17 -10.03
C LEU A 65 -10.68 -2.57 -10.04
N TYR A 66 -10.85 -1.39 -9.42
CA TYR A 66 -12.10 -0.66 -9.45
C TYR A 66 -12.52 -0.30 -10.88
N ALA A 67 -11.61 0.23 -11.69
CA ALA A 67 -11.88 0.56 -13.10
C ALA A 67 -12.24 -0.68 -13.93
N MET A 68 -11.54 -1.80 -13.73
CA MET A 68 -11.86 -3.07 -14.40
C MET A 68 -13.26 -3.56 -14.06
N LEU A 69 -13.64 -3.51 -12.77
CA LEU A 69 -14.97 -3.92 -12.33
C LEU A 69 -16.06 -2.97 -12.83
N ARG A 70 -15.79 -1.66 -12.83
CA ARG A 70 -16.73 -0.64 -13.32
C ARG A 70 -16.99 -0.76 -14.81
N ASP A 71 -15.93 -0.96 -15.60
CA ASP A 71 -16.00 -0.95 -17.06
C ASP A 71 -16.21 -2.36 -17.65
N GLY A 72 -16.17 -3.42 -16.82
CA GLY A 72 -16.24 -4.81 -17.27
C GLY A 72 -15.05 -5.23 -18.14
N THR A 73 -13.89 -4.59 -17.93
CA THR A 73 -12.70 -4.77 -18.78
C THR A 73 -11.62 -5.61 -18.10
N ILE A 74 -10.76 -6.22 -18.91
CA ILE A 74 -9.59 -6.97 -18.45
C ILE A 74 -8.39 -6.02 -18.35
N TYR A 75 -7.50 -6.28 -17.38
CA TYR A 75 -6.28 -5.51 -17.20
C TYR A 75 -5.40 -5.56 -18.45
N GLN A 76 -5.18 -4.41 -19.07
CA GLN A 76 -4.20 -4.25 -20.13
C GLN A 76 -2.98 -3.50 -19.58
N PRO A 77 -1.78 -4.13 -19.49
CA PRO A 77 -0.60 -3.44 -19.02
C PRO A 77 -0.24 -2.29 -19.99
N PRO A 78 0.32 -1.17 -19.48
CA PRO A 78 0.81 -0.09 -20.33
C PRO A 78 1.81 -0.67 -21.34
N ARG A 79 1.58 -0.39 -22.63
CA ARG A 79 2.55 -0.74 -23.68
C ARG A 79 3.86 -0.05 -23.32
N ALA A 80 4.93 -0.83 -23.17
CA ALA A 80 6.26 -0.27 -23.00
C ALA A 80 6.54 0.66 -24.19
N PRO A 81 7.10 1.87 -23.97
CA PRO A 81 7.45 2.74 -25.09
C PRO A 81 8.40 1.98 -26.03
N ALA A 82 8.14 2.06 -27.34
CA ALA A 82 9.04 1.50 -28.34
C ALA A 82 10.42 2.14 -28.15
N ALA A 83 11.45 1.30 -28.11
CA ALA A 83 12.85 1.69 -27.92
C ALA A 83 13.35 2.58 -29.07
#